data_AF-A0A7M7HH09-F1
#
_entry.id   AF-A0A7M7HH09-F1
#
_cell.length_a   1.000
_cell.length_b   1.000
_cell.length_c   1.000
_cell.angle_alpha   90.00
_cell.angle_beta   90.00
_cell.angle_gamma   90.00
#
_symmetry.space_group_name_H-M   'P 1'
#
loop_
_entity.id
_entity.type
_entity.pdbx_description
1 polymer ?
#
loop_
_entity_poly.entity_id
_entity_poly.type
_entity_poly.pdbx_seq_one_letter_code
_entity_poly.pdbx_strand_id
1 'polypeptide(L)'
;MWQLIEHYYSQNYTVFWLAEFFHSWPHISYNGLKKQDSTFDPTNQKYIESLIFWAAVPILWLLLTLVLSLFFSCCLCCKRRRSLDPSRARLSVNCPQRFLIIASFVCLGLLGVGYYGNETTAIGIHHFINSANGINDTVTNVDYKINKIEDDLGSIIPSEVASLESELRKNVSNTTALGIMLEMTASLTQASEMAAANLTEISEKISLSGLDSSQLISNIKYYDYFRWMGMTLILTFQVVTCLFILLAASKASRYLLVLSSILCIVCILMIWCLVGAELFIEVGLGDLCVDPSQYIMTETSKKSEISQDVLEYYIQCTDSSLNPFSLAITEANNYLASAHKSVFSLEGMVREYAPSSQTYVDAVGVALADVSEYTQHVTALVDCTGIHKDYITALNGICYHTIAGVGFLLVSGIVLGLLITLVLCMSSTLAARIARRKINYEVDQEDPFLPTPNSTATLERFRRRGQEPTDSARVTPPLAPISPTRPHSQHGFGRSVPSPPRYHRYEPIPWP
;
A
#
# COMPACT_ATOMS: atom_id res chain seq x y z
N MET A 1 -11.87 -7.51 -10.47
CA MET A 1 -12.26 -6.19 -10.99
C MET A 1 -13.79 -6.04 -11.02
N TRP A 2 -14.55 -6.96 -11.63
CA TRP A 2 -16.03 -6.93 -11.57
C TRP A 2 -16.60 -7.03 -10.13
N GLN A 3 -16.04 -7.89 -9.27
CA GLN A 3 -16.41 -7.97 -7.85
C GLN A 3 -16.08 -6.69 -7.04
N LEU A 4 -15.11 -5.87 -7.47
CA LEU A 4 -14.76 -4.62 -6.78
C LEU A 4 -15.77 -3.50 -7.07
N ILE A 5 -16.53 -3.60 -8.17
CA ILE A 5 -17.52 -2.59 -8.57
C ILE A 5 -18.89 -2.90 -7.95
N GLU A 6 -19.24 -4.18 -7.83
CA GLU A 6 -20.54 -4.63 -7.30
C GLU A 6 -20.70 -4.33 -5.80
N HIS A 7 -19.61 -4.39 -5.02
CA HIS A 7 -19.62 -4.13 -3.58
C HIS A 7 -19.59 -2.64 -3.19
N TYR A 8 -19.28 -1.73 -4.12
CA TYR A 8 -19.36 -0.30 -3.84
C TYR A 8 -20.81 0.17 -3.56
N TYR A 9 -21.81 -0.63 -3.93
CA TYR A 9 -23.24 -0.32 -3.77
C TYR A 9 -23.99 -1.27 -2.81
N SER A 10 -23.31 -2.18 -2.11
CA SER A 10 -24.00 -3.06 -1.16
C SER A 10 -24.32 -2.29 0.13
N GLN A 11 -25.58 -2.42 0.58
CA GLN A 11 -26.04 -1.81 1.83
C GLN A 11 -25.36 -2.44 3.06
N ASN A 12 -24.92 -3.71 2.95
CA ASN A 12 -24.23 -4.43 4.01
C ASN A 12 -22.82 -4.83 3.58
N TYR A 13 -21.92 -4.94 4.56
CA TYR A 13 -20.59 -5.49 4.35
C TYR A 13 -20.67 -7.00 4.15
N THR A 14 -19.88 -7.50 3.20
CA THR A 14 -19.69 -8.95 2.98
C THR A 14 -18.20 -9.23 2.93
N VAL A 15 -17.80 -10.37 3.45
CA VAL A 15 -16.38 -10.71 3.59
C VAL A 15 -15.78 -10.96 2.20
N PHE A 16 -14.67 -10.27 1.91
CA PHE A 16 -13.93 -10.48 0.68
C PHE A 16 -13.15 -11.80 0.74
N TRP A 17 -13.18 -12.60 -0.33
CA TRP A 17 -12.52 -13.92 -0.36
C TRP A 17 -11.02 -13.88 -0.01
N LEU A 18 -10.33 -12.78 -0.33
CA LEU A 18 -8.91 -12.64 0.00
C LEU A 18 -8.70 -12.46 1.51
N ALA A 19 -9.63 -11.81 2.20
CA ALA A 19 -9.62 -11.72 3.65
C ALA A 19 -9.82 -13.10 4.29
N GLU A 20 -10.79 -13.88 3.80
CA GLU A 20 -10.98 -15.27 4.25
C GLU A 20 -9.75 -16.14 3.99
N PHE A 21 -9.10 -15.94 2.84
CA PHE A 21 -7.88 -16.67 2.49
C PHE A 21 -6.77 -16.42 3.51
N PHE A 22 -6.49 -15.17 3.87
CA PHE A 22 -5.44 -14.86 4.85
C PHE A 22 -5.86 -15.19 6.28
N HIS A 23 -7.13 -14.99 6.64
CA HIS A 23 -7.66 -15.41 7.94
C HIS A 23 -7.56 -16.92 8.17
N SER A 24 -7.65 -17.73 7.11
CA SER A 24 -7.53 -19.19 7.19
C SER A 24 -6.12 -19.69 7.53
N TRP A 25 -5.12 -18.81 7.50
CA TRP A 25 -3.74 -19.19 7.80
C TRP A 25 -3.59 -19.52 9.28
N PRO A 26 -2.76 -20.51 9.65
CA PRO A 26 -2.60 -20.88 11.04
C PRO A 26 -1.88 -19.80 11.85
N HIS A 27 -2.55 -19.31 12.90
CA HIS A 27 -1.96 -18.44 13.93
C HIS A 27 -1.19 -19.29 14.94
N ILE A 28 0.13 -19.28 14.84
CA ILE A 28 1.01 -20.06 15.70
C ILE A 28 1.98 -19.09 16.37
N SER A 29 1.99 -19.03 17.71
CA SER A 29 3.02 -18.27 18.43
C SER A 29 4.36 -19.00 18.30
N TYR A 30 5.42 -18.27 17.95
CA TYR A 30 6.77 -18.83 17.88
C TYR A 30 7.28 -19.28 19.25
N ASN A 31 6.71 -18.75 20.35
CA ASN A 31 7.07 -19.13 21.72
C ASN A 31 6.23 -20.34 22.17
N GLY A 32 6.67 -21.53 21.74
CA GLY A 32 6.07 -22.82 22.11
C GLY A 32 5.19 -23.47 21.04
N LEU A 33 5.12 -22.89 19.83
CA LEU A 33 4.40 -23.45 18.66
C LEU A 33 2.96 -23.86 18.97
N LYS A 34 2.28 -23.04 19.78
CA LYS A 34 0.88 -23.26 20.16
C LYS A 34 -0.02 -22.48 19.21
N LYS A 35 -1.11 -23.13 18.79
CA LYS A 35 -2.20 -22.49 18.05
C LYS A 35 -2.79 -21.37 18.91
N GLN A 36 -2.97 -20.20 18.29
CA GLN A 36 -3.66 -19.05 18.86
C GLN A 36 -5.01 -18.85 18.15
N ASP A 37 -5.83 -17.99 18.74
CA ASP A 37 -7.06 -17.53 18.12
C ASP A 37 -6.75 -16.57 16.96
N SER A 38 -7.60 -16.59 15.93
CA SER A 38 -7.51 -15.73 14.75
C SER A 38 -8.35 -14.44 14.91
N THR A 39 -8.95 -14.23 16.07
CA THR A 39 -9.62 -12.96 16.41
C THR A 39 -8.62 -11.80 16.35
N PHE A 40 -8.97 -10.76 15.59
CA PHE A 40 -8.13 -9.57 15.43
C PHE A 40 -7.96 -8.83 16.76
N ASP A 41 -6.78 -8.93 17.36
CA ASP A 41 -6.42 -8.24 18.61
C ASP A 41 -4.98 -7.70 18.56
N PRO A 42 -4.78 -6.48 18.01
CA PRO A 42 -3.46 -5.86 17.90
C PRO A 42 -2.88 -5.42 19.25
N THR A 43 -3.59 -5.61 20.38
CA THR A 43 -3.07 -5.33 21.73
C THR A 43 -2.50 -6.58 22.39
N ASN A 44 -2.93 -7.77 21.94
CA ASN A 44 -2.47 -9.03 22.47
C ASN A 44 -1.13 -9.45 21.87
N GLN A 45 -0.11 -9.50 22.72
CA GLN A 45 1.24 -9.88 22.33
C GLN A 45 1.28 -11.25 21.62
N LYS A 46 0.53 -12.26 22.10
CA LYS A 46 0.57 -13.61 21.50
C LYS A 46 -0.02 -13.63 20.08
N TYR A 47 -1.00 -12.78 19.83
CA TYR A 47 -1.57 -12.60 18.50
C TYR A 47 -0.52 -11.95 17.57
N ILE A 48 0.12 -10.85 17.99
CA ILE A 48 1.20 -10.21 17.22
C ILE A 48 2.34 -11.19 16.94
N GLU A 49 2.75 -12.00 17.92
CA GLU A 49 3.77 -13.04 17.74
C GLU A 49 3.40 -14.04 16.63
N SER A 50 2.11 -14.34 16.45
CA SER A 50 1.63 -15.23 15.40
C SER A 50 1.67 -14.61 14.00
N LEU A 51 1.47 -13.30 13.87
CA LEU A 51 1.66 -12.59 12.60
C LEU A 51 3.15 -12.44 12.27
N ILE A 52 4.00 -12.18 13.29
CA ILE A 52 5.46 -12.12 13.13
C ILE A 52 6.01 -13.45 12.60
N PHE A 53 5.44 -14.59 12.99
CA PHE A 53 5.81 -15.90 12.46
C PHE A 53 5.74 -15.91 10.93
N TRP A 54 4.65 -15.42 10.34
CA TRP A 54 4.49 -15.33 8.88
C TRP A 54 5.43 -14.30 8.25
N ALA A 55 5.67 -13.17 8.91
CA ALA A 55 6.64 -12.17 8.47
C ALA A 55 8.08 -12.73 8.42
N ALA A 56 8.41 -13.68 9.31
CA ALA A 56 9.74 -14.29 9.38
C ALA A 56 10.01 -15.30 8.24
N VAL A 57 8.97 -15.91 7.65
CA VAL A 57 9.13 -16.92 6.60
C VAL A 57 9.86 -16.36 5.35
N PRO A 58 9.45 -15.21 4.77
CA PRO A 58 10.20 -14.54 3.70
C PRO A 58 11.64 -14.18 4.07
N ILE A 59 11.89 -13.81 5.33
CA ILE A 59 13.23 -13.44 5.81
C ILE A 59 14.15 -14.67 5.90
N LEU A 60 13.63 -15.80 6.37
CA LEU A 60 14.37 -17.07 6.34
C LEU A 60 14.67 -17.51 4.90
N TRP A 61 13.72 -17.31 3.99
CA TRP A 61 13.91 -17.57 2.57
C TRP A 61 14.98 -16.65 1.96
N LEU A 62 15.01 -15.36 2.33
CA LEU A 62 16.08 -14.43 1.98
C LEU A 62 17.46 -14.95 2.42
N LEU A 63 17.59 -15.36 3.69
CA LEU A 63 18.86 -15.90 4.20
C LEU A 63 19.31 -17.14 3.43
N LEU A 64 18.38 -18.06 3.17
CA LEU A 64 18.65 -19.27 2.39
C LEU A 64 19.13 -18.93 0.96
N THR A 65 18.41 -18.04 0.27
CA THR A 65 18.72 -17.66 -1.12
C THR A 65 20.04 -16.91 -1.24
N LEU A 66 20.42 -16.08 -0.26
CA LEU A 66 21.73 -15.43 -0.20
C LEU A 66 22.87 -16.44 -0.02
N VAL A 67 22.72 -17.40 0.91
CA VAL A 67 23.72 -18.46 1.14
C VAL A 67 23.90 -19.32 -0.11
N LEU A 68 22.79 -19.73 -0.76
CA LEU A 68 22.84 -20.52 -1.99
C LEU A 68 23.49 -19.73 -3.15
N SER A 69 23.19 -18.44 -3.28
CA SER A 69 23.78 -17.57 -4.32
C SER A 69 25.28 -17.36 -4.11
N LEU A 70 25.72 -17.24 -2.85
CA LEU A 70 27.13 -17.18 -2.48
C LEU A 70 27.84 -18.49 -2.83
N PHE A 71 27.28 -19.64 -2.41
CA PHE A 71 27.83 -20.95 -2.72
C PHE A 71 27.92 -21.20 -4.23
N PHE A 72 26.88 -20.85 -4.98
CA PHE A 72 26.85 -20.94 -6.43
C PHE A 72 27.97 -20.11 -7.07
N SER A 73 28.14 -18.86 -6.62
CA SER A 73 29.19 -17.95 -7.10
C SER A 73 30.60 -18.50 -6.78
N CYS A 74 30.82 -19.01 -5.58
CA CYS A 74 32.07 -19.68 -5.19
C CYS A 74 32.37 -20.89 -6.07
N CYS A 75 31.38 -21.74 -6.33
CA CYS A 75 31.51 -22.90 -7.21
C CYS A 75 31.90 -22.51 -8.64
N LEU A 76 31.28 -21.45 -9.19
CA LEU A 76 31.63 -20.91 -10.51
C LEU A 76 33.08 -20.39 -10.56
N CYS A 77 33.50 -19.69 -9.51
CA CYS A 77 34.88 -19.20 -9.36
C CYS A 77 35.90 -20.36 -9.25
N CYS A 78 35.62 -21.39 -8.46
CA CYS A 78 36.47 -22.57 -8.33
C CYS A 78 36.54 -23.37 -9.65
N LYS A 79 35.41 -23.55 -10.36
CA LYS A 79 35.39 -24.17 -11.70
C LYS A 79 36.15 -23.35 -12.74
N ARG A 80 36.20 -22.02 -12.61
CA ARG A 80 37.04 -21.15 -13.45
C ARG A 80 38.54 -21.40 -13.22
N ARG A 81 38.97 -21.61 -11.97
CA ARG A 81 40.39 -21.88 -11.65
C ARG A 81 40.86 -23.28 -12.07
N ARG A 82 40.00 -24.31 -11.97
CA ARG A 82 40.37 -25.70 -12.31
C ARG A 82 40.34 -26.03 -13.81
N SER A 83 39.65 -25.23 -14.63
CA SER A 83 39.47 -25.51 -16.06
C SER A 83 40.52 -24.79 -16.91
N LEU A 84 41.72 -25.34 -16.99
CA LEU A 84 42.75 -24.99 -18.00
C LEU A 84 42.59 -25.77 -19.33
N ASP A 85 41.49 -26.51 -19.49
CA ASP A 85 41.27 -27.37 -20.66
C ASP A 85 40.59 -26.58 -21.81
N PRO A 86 41.29 -26.28 -22.92
CA PRO A 86 40.79 -25.43 -24.02
C PRO A 86 39.64 -26.07 -24.80
N SER A 87 39.42 -27.38 -24.65
CA SER A 87 38.37 -28.14 -25.34
C SER A 87 36.95 -27.85 -24.82
N ARG A 88 36.79 -27.40 -23.57
CA ARG A 88 35.50 -27.01 -22.96
C ARG A 88 35.19 -25.51 -23.07
N ALA A 89 35.98 -24.74 -23.83
CA ALA A 89 35.95 -23.28 -23.85
C ALA A 89 34.74 -22.63 -24.56
N ARG A 90 33.84 -23.40 -25.19
CA ARG A 90 32.68 -22.89 -25.95
C ARG A 90 31.34 -23.02 -25.20
N LEU A 91 31.25 -22.60 -23.93
CA LEU A 91 29.93 -22.40 -23.33
C LEU A 91 29.28 -21.15 -23.94
N SER A 92 28.10 -21.33 -24.55
CA SER A 92 27.35 -20.27 -25.24
C SER A 92 27.06 -19.09 -24.31
N VAL A 93 27.50 -17.89 -24.71
CA VAL A 93 27.21 -16.62 -24.02
C VAL A 93 25.75 -16.17 -24.27
N ASN A 94 25.16 -16.63 -25.38
CA ASN A 94 23.88 -16.16 -25.87
C ASN A 94 22.70 -16.58 -24.97
N CYS A 95 22.77 -17.78 -24.37
CA CYS A 95 21.71 -18.28 -23.49
C CYS A 95 21.54 -17.44 -22.22
N PRO A 96 22.58 -17.20 -21.39
CA PRO A 96 22.44 -16.34 -20.20
C PRO A 96 22.14 -14.89 -20.56
N GLN A 97 22.67 -14.38 -21.67
CA GLN A 97 22.38 -13.02 -22.14
C GLN A 97 20.90 -12.84 -22.51
N ARG A 98 20.32 -13.76 -23.30
CA ARG A 98 18.90 -13.73 -23.67
C ARG A 98 18.00 -13.86 -22.45
N PHE A 99 18.35 -14.76 -21.51
CA PHE A 99 17.62 -14.89 -20.26
C PHE A 99 17.57 -13.56 -19.49
N LEU A 100 18.71 -12.89 -19.30
CA LEU A 100 18.75 -11.62 -18.58
C LEU A 100 17.87 -10.55 -19.25
N ILE A 101 17.90 -10.47 -20.58
CA ILE A 101 17.06 -9.51 -21.31
C ILE A 101 15.57 -9.80 -21.09
N ILE A 102 15.15 -11.06 -21.29
CA ILE A 102 13.74 -11.46 -21.12
C ILE A 102 13.29 -11.27 -19.67
N ALA A 103 14.09 -11.74 -18.71
CA ALA A 103 13.79 -11.64 -17.29
C ALA A 103 13.65 -10.17 -16.86
N SER A 104 14.50 -9.26 -17.33
CA SER A 104 14.37 -7.84 -17.02
C SER A 104 13.07 -7.22 -17.55
N PHE A 105 12.59 -7.59 -18.75
CA PHE A 105 11.29 -7.12 -19.23
C PHE A 105 10.13 -7.67 -18.39
N VAL A 106 10.21 -8.94 -17.97
CA VAL A 106 9.21 -9.53 -17.06
C VAL A 106 9.24 -8.81 -15.71
N CYS A 107 10.41 -8.53 -15.15
CA CYS A 107 10.55 -7.76 -13.91
C CYS A 107 9.93 -6.36 -14.02
N LEU A 108 10.12 -5.66 -15.15
CA LEU A 108 9.49 -4.35 -15.38
C LEU A 108 7.95 -4.44 -15.39
N GLY A 109 7.40 -5.51 -15.98
CA GLY A 109 5.95 -5.77 -15.93
C GLY A 109 5.44 -6.01 -14.51
N LEU A 110 6.15 -6.81 -13.72
CA LEU A 110 5.82 -7.07 -12.31
C LEU A 110 5.93 -5.81 -11.45
N LEU A 111 6.92 -4.95 -11.70
CA LEU A 111 7.04 -3.65 -11.03
C LEU A 111 5.85 -2.74 -11.34
N GLY A 112 5.29 -2.80 -12.56
CA GLY A 112 4.03 -2.14 -12.90
C GLY A 112 2.86 -2.62 -12.05
N VAL A 113 2.75 -3.92 -11.80
CA VAL A 113 1.76 -4.49 -10.86
C VAL A 113 2.01 -3.98 -9.43
N GLY A 114 3.27 -3.86 -9.01
CA GLY A 114 3.63 -3.27 -7.72
C GLY A 114 3.18 -1.81 -7.57
N TYR A 115 3.41 -0.97 -8.59
CA TYR A 115 2.89 0.41 -8.59
C TYR A 115 1.36 0.46 -8.51
N TYR A 116 0.69 -0.39 -9.27
CA TYR A 116 -0.77 -0.52 -9.23
C TYR A 116 -1.26 -0.94 -7.84
N GLY A 117 -0.62 -1.92 -7.21
CA GLY A 117 -0.93 -2.35 -5.84
C GLY A 117 -0.74 -1.22 -4.83
N ASN A 118 0.39 -0.52 -4.88
CA ASN A 118 0.68 0.63 -4.00
C ASN A 118 -0.36 1.74 -4.08
N GLU A 119 -0.81 2.06 -5.29
CA GLU A 119 -1.84 3.06 -5.54
C GLU A 119 -3.21 2.58 -5.06
N THR A 120 -3.55 1.31 -5.34
CA THR A 120 -4.81 0.71 -4.89
C THR A 120 -4.90 0.70 -3.36
N THR A 121 -3.80 0.43 -2.66
CA THR A 121 -3.69 0.54 -1.20
C THR A 121 -3.95 1.98 -0.73
N ALA A 122 -3.36 2.98 -1.38
CA ALA A 122 -3.57 4.38 -1.02
C ALA A 122 -5.02 4.82 -1.24
N ILE A 123 -5.65 4.40 -2.35
CA ILE A 123 -7.07 4.68 -2.62
C ILE A 123 -7.94 4.10 -1.50
N GLY A 124 -7.69 2.85 -1.09
CA GLY A 124 -8.41 2.21 0.01
C GLY A 124 -8.29 2.97 1.34
N ILE A 125 -7.08 3.40 1.69
CA ILE A 125 -6.84 4.18 2.91
C ILE A 125 -7.49 5.57 2.84
N HIS A 126 -7.48 6.24 1.68
CA HIS A 126 -8.18 7.51 1.51
C HIS A 126 -9.70 7.37 1.65
N HIS A 127 -10.30 6.30 1.12
CA HIS A 127 -11.72 6.02 1.35
C HIS A 127 -12.04 5.85 2.83
N PHE A 128 -11.20 5.13 3.57
CA PHE A 128 -11.32 5.00 5.02
C PHE A 128 -11.23 6.36 5.73
N ILE A 129 -10.19 7.16 5.44
CA ILE A 129 -9.98 8.49 6.05
C ILE A 129 -11.17 9.41 5.80
N ASN A 130 -11.66 9.48 4.56
CA ASN A 130 -12.77 10.36 4.21
C ASN A 130 -14.08 9.95 4.89
N SER A 131 -14.34 8.64 4.99
CA SER A 131 -15.53 8.13 5.67
C SER A 131 -15.44 8.33 7.18
N ALA A 132 -14.26 8.14 7.78
CA ALA A 132 -14.03 8.42 9.19
C ALA A 132 -14.22 9.91 9.52
N ASN A 133 -13.77 10.81 8.64
CA ASN A 133 -14.08 12.24 8.75
C ASN A 133 -15.58 12.50 8.62
N GLY A 134 -16.29 11.84 7.69
CA GLY A 134 -17.75 11.95 7.54
C GLY A 134 -18.52 11.60 8.82
N ILE A 135 -18.11 10.51 9.50
CA ILE A 135 -18.68 10.14 10.81
C ILE A 135 -18.38 11.23 11.85
N ASN A 136 -17.13 11.68 11.95
CA ASN A 136 -16.73 12.72 12.90
C ASN A 136 -17.46 14.05 12.66
N ASP A 137 -17.61 14.45 11.40
CA ASP A 137 -18.33 15.66 11.00
C ASP A 137 -19.83 15.54 11.33
N THR A 138 -20.42 14.35 11.16
CA THR A 138 -21.82 14.08 11.54
C THR A 138 -22.02 14.27 13.04
N VAL A 139 -21.17 13.66 13.87
CA VAL A 139 -21.24 13.81 15.33
C VAL A 139 -20.99 15.25 15.76
N THR A 140 -19.97 15.91 15.20
CA THR A 140 -19.64 17.32 15.50
C THR A 140 -20.80 18.26 15.11
N ASN A 141 -21.49 17.99 14.00
CA ASN A 141 -22.65 18.77 13.58
C ASN A 141 -23.86 18.56 14.48
N VAL A 142 -24.07 17.34 15.00
CA VAL A 142 -25.09 17.05 16.01
C VAL A 142 -24.80 17.85 17.28
N ASP A 143 -23.58 17.77 17.81
CA ASP A 143 -23.17 18.51 19.01
C ASP A 143 -23.29 20.02 18.83
N TYR A 144 -22.83 20.56 17.69
CA TYR A 144 -22.97 21.99 17.40
C TYR A 144 -24.43 22.46 17.42
N LYS A 145 -25.33 21.68 16.80
CA LYS A 145 -26.76 22.01 16.75
C LYS A 145 -27.43 21.85 18.11
N ILE A 146 -27.09 20.83 18.89
CA ILE A 146 -27.62 20.64 20.25
C ILE A 146 -27.15 21.77 21.18
N ASN A 147 -25.88 22.17 21.10
CA ASN A 147 -25.37 23.32 21.86
C ASN A 147 -26.11 24.62 21.50
N LYS A 148 -26.50 24.81 20.23
CA LYS A 148 -27.33 25.94 19.80
C LYS A 148 -28.74 25.88 20.38
N ILE A 149 -29.35 24.70 20.37
CA ILE A 149 -30.65 24.45 20.99
C ILE A 149 -30.60 24.74 22.49
N GLU A 150 -29.55 24.29 23.19
CA GLU A 150 -29.37 24.51 24.61
C GLU A 150 -29.20 26.01 24.94
N ASP A 151 -28.45 26.76 24.15
CA ASP A 151 -28.30 28.22 24.29
C ASP A 151 -29.65 28.93 24.11
N ASP A 152 -30.40 28.58 23.05
CA ASP A 152 -31.68 29.21 22.74
C ASP A 152 -32.75 28.88 23.81
N LEU A 153 -32.91 27.60 24.16
CA LEU A 153 -33.93 27.13 25.11
C LEU A 153 -33.55 27.40 26.57
N GLY A 154 -32.27 27.32 26.92
CA GLY A 154 -31.76 27.41 28.29
C GLY A 154 -31.29 28.80 28.72
N SER A 155 -30.99 29.70 27.77
CA SER A 155 -30.49 31.04 28.06
C SER A 155 -31.33 32.14 27.41
N ILE A 156 -31.50 32.10 26.08
CA ILE A 156 -32.14 33.20 25.33
C ILE A 156 -33.62 33.30 25.67
N ILE A 157 -34.40 32.22 25.50
CA ILE A 157 -35.84 32.24 25.76
C ILE A 157 -36.14 32.62 27.23
N PRO A 158 -35.49 32.03 28.26
CA PRO A 158 -35.70 32.45 29.64
C PRO A 158 -35.40 33.93 29.90
N SER A 159 -34.34 34.48 29.28
CA SER A 159 -33.97 35.90 29.40
C SER A 159 -35.00 36.84 28.76
N GLU A 160 -35.46 36.52 27.55
CA GLU A 160 -36.48 37.30 26.83
C GLU A 160 -37.83 37.21 27.56
N VAL A 161 -38.20 36.03 28.06
CA VAL A 161 -39.42 35.83 28.86
C VAL A 161 -39.35 36.63 30.17
N ALA A 162 -38.23 36.62 30.89
CA ALA A 162 -38.09 37.41 32.11
C ALA A 162 -38.23 38.92 31.85
N SER A 163 -37.71 39.40 30.72
CA SER A 163 -37.85 40.79 30.27
C SER A 163 -39.30 41.13 29.91
N LEU A 164 -39.97 40.23 29.20
CA LEU A 164 -41.40 40.32 28.87
C LEU A 164 -42.25 40.39 30.15
N GLU A 165 -42.04 39.49 31.11
CA GLU A 165 -42.80 39.47 32.37
C GLU A 165 -42.68 40.78 33.16
N SER A 166 -41.47 41.34 33.21
CA SER A 166 -41.20 42.63 33.85
C SER A 166 -41.99 43.77 33.21
N GLU A 167 -42.10 43.77 31.88
CA GLU A 167 -42.79 44.81 31.14
C GLU A 167 -44.32 44.65 31.20
N LEU A 168 -44.82 43.41 31.15
CA LEU A 168 -46.24 43.10 31.32
C LEU A 168 -46.75 43.58 32.70
N ARG A 169 -46.00 43.33 33.77
CA ARG A 169 -46.37 43.76 35.13
C ARG A 169 -46.43 45.28 35.29
N LYS A 170 -45.68 46.04 34.48
CA LYS A 170 -45.68 47.50 34.52
C LYS A 170 -46.83 48.10 33.70
N ASN A 171 -47.10 47.55 32.53
CA ASN A 171 -47.91 48.21 31.50
C ASN A 171 -49.34 47.67 31.39
N VAL A 172 -49.63 46.47 31.90
CA VAL A 172 -50.96 45.85 31.79
C VAL A 172 -51.78 46.13 33.05
N SER A 173 -52.86 46.89 32.91
CA SER A 173 -53.77 47.23 34.02
C SER A 173 -54.86 46.19 34.26
N ASN A 174 -55.19 45.36 33.26
CA ASN A 174 -56.18 44.29 33.39
C ASN A 174 -55.56 43.08 34.12
N THR A 175 -55.96 42.88 35.37
CA THR A 175 -55.43 41.81 36.24
C THR A 175 -55.72 40.41 35.74
N THR A 176 -56.86 40.21 35.04
CA THR A 176 -57.22 38.89 34.50
C THR A 176 -56.37 38.55 33.29
N ALA A 177 -56.20 39.50 32.36
CA ALA A 177 -55.34 39.33 31.19
C ALA A 177 -53.86 39.16 31.60
N LEU A 178 -53.39 39.95 32.56
CA LEU A 178 -52.03 39.83 33.11
C LEU A 178 -51.79 38.44 33.73
N GLY A 179 -52.74 37.91 34.51
CA GLY A 179 -52.63 36.58 35.10
C GLY A 179 -52.49 35.48 34.05
N ILE A 180 -53.31 35.53 32.98
CA ILE A 180 -53.26 34.56 31.88
C ILE A 180 -51.93 34.65 31.12
N MET A 181 -51.45 35.87 30.83
CA MET A 181 -50.15 36.05 30.15
C MET A 181 -48.98 35.51 30.98
N LEU A 182 -48.97 35.73 32.30
CA LEU A 182 -47.94 35.20 33.19
C LEU A 182 -48.00 33.67 33.33
N GLU A 183 -49.19 33.08 33.25
CA GLU A 183 -49.33 31.62 33.21
C GLU A 183 -48.78 31.04 31.90
N MET A 184 -49.00 31.71 30.77
CA MET A 184 -48.45 31.30 29.48
C MET A 184 -46.92 31.45 29.41
N THR A 185 -46.34 32.51 30.00
CA THR A 185 -44.88 32.65 30.06
C THR A 185 -44.25 31.56 30.93
N ALA A 186 -44.88 31.20 32.06
CA ALA A 186 -44.44 30.08 32.89
C ALA A 186 -44.56 28.72 32.18
N SER A 187 -45.65 28.50 31.42
CA SER A 187 -45.79 27.28 30.62
C SER A 187 -44.77 27.21 29.49
N LEU A 188 -44.41 28.35 28.90
CA LEU A 188 -43.39 28.46 27.87
C LEU A 188 -42.00 28.11 28.42
N THR A 189 -41.60 28.69 29.55
CA THR A 189 -40.28 28.39 30.16
C THR A 189 -40.17 26.93 30.55
N GLN A 190 -41.21 26.37 31.16
CA GLN A 190 -41.24 24.94 31.50
C GLN A 190 -41.13 24.05 30.25
N ALA A 191 -41.84 24.38 29.17
CA ALA A 191 -41.74 23.61 27.93
C ALA A 191 -40.35 23.71 27.30
N SER A 192 -39.72 24.90 27.32
CA SER A 192 -38.36 25.09 26.81
C SER A 192 -37.32 24.29 27.61
N GLU A 193 -37.40 24.31 28.95
CA GLU A 193 -36.50 23.53 29.81
C GLU A 193 -36.60 22.02 29.56
N MET A 194 -37.83 21.50 29.43
CA MET A 194 -38.07 20.08 29.17
C MET A 194 -37.66 19.67 27.75
N ALA A 195 -37.82 20.55 26.76
CA ALA A 195 -37.32 20.34 25.42
C ALA A 195 -35.78 20.30 25.38
N ALA A 196 -35.12 21.22 26.09
CA ALA A 196 -33.66 21.26 26.19
C ALA A 196 -33.11 19.97 26.81
N ALA A 197 -33.66 19.55 27.96
CA ALA A 197 -33.20 18.36 28.68
C ALA A 197 -33.28 17.06 27.84
N ASN A 198 -34.35 16.90 27.05
CA ASN A 198 -34.49 15.75 26.14
C ASN A 198 -33.49 15.79 24.98
N LEU A 199 -33.22 16.98 24.42
CA LEU A 199 -32.31 17.13 23.28
C LEU A 199 -30.84 17.02 23.70
N THR A 200 -30.48 17.44 24.91
CA THR A 200 -29.12 17.26 25.45
C THR A 200 -28.77 15.79 25.68
N GLU A 201 -29.76 14.95 26.03
CA GLU A 201 -29.56 13.49 26.17
C GLU A 201 -29.06 12.83 24.86
N ILE A 202 -29.41 13.40 23.70
CA ILE A 202 -28.95 12.91 22.39
C ILE A 202 -27.42 13.10 22.26
N SER A 203 -26.91 14.28 22.62
CA SER A 203 -25.47 14.59 22.54
C SER A 203 -24.68 13.69 23.49
N GLU A 204 -25.17 13.51 24.73
CA GLU A 204 -24.52 12.61 25.71
C GLU A 204 -24.41 11.16 25.19
N LYS A 205 -25.47 10.66 24.54
CA LYS A 205 -25.52 9.29 24.02
C LYS A 205 -24.68 9.04 22.78
N ILE A 206 -24.54 10.03 21.89
CA ILE A 206 -23.76 9.92 20.64
C ILE A 206 -22.31 10.37 20.80
N SER A 207 -21.98 11.01 21.93
CA SER A 207 -20.67 11.62 22.15
C SER A 207 -19.53 10.63 21.94
N LEU A 208 -18.59 11.05 21.10
CA LEU A 208 -17.30 10.38 20.91
C LEU A 208 -16.22 10.96 21.84
N SER A 209 -16.62 11.66 22.91
CA SER A 209 -15.73 12.15 23.97
C SER A 209 -14.80 11.03 24.44
N GLY A 210 -13.48 11.31 24.43
CA GLY A 210 -12.43 10.34 24.78
C GLY A 210 -11.78 9.64 23.58
N LEU A 211 -12.48 9.53 22.44
CA LEU A 211 -11.91 9.05 21.19
C LEU A 211 -11.38 10.25 20.39
N ASP A 212 -10.07 10.46 20.40
CA ASP A 212 -9.44 11.48 19.54
C ASP A 212 -9.38 11.01 18.08
N SER A 213 -10.56 10.98 17.45
CA SER A 213 -10.77 10.61 16.05
C SER A 213 -9.91 11.47 15.14
N SER A 214 -9.74 12.75 15.48
CA SER A 214 -8.94 13.70 14.69
C SER A 214 -7.45 13.32 14.67
N GLN A 215 -6.88 12.95 15.81
CA GLN A 215 -5.49 12.51 15.91
C GLN A 215 -5.30 11.13 15.28
N LEU A 216 -6.24 10.21 15.44
CA LEU A 216 -6.20 8.89 14.80
C LEU A 216 -6.17 9.05 13.27
N ILE A 217 -7.09 9.84 12.70
CA ILE A 217 -7.18 10.09 11.26
C ILE A 217 -5.91 10.79 10.75
N SER A 218 -5.41 11.79 11.50
CA SER A 218 -4.17 12.50 11.17
C SER A 218 -2.95 11.55 11.16
N ASN A 219 -2.86 10.65 12.14
CA ASN A 219 -1.79 9.65 12.20
C ASN A 219 -1.86 8.71 10.99
N ILE A 220 -3.03 8.17 10.65
CA ILE A 220 -3.20 7.27 9.51
C ILE A 220 -2.81 7.98 8.20
N LYS A 221 -3.25 9.22 8.02
CA LYS A 221 -2.88 10.06 6.87
C LYS A 221 -1.37 10.27 6.78
N TYR A 222 -0.72 10.55 7.90
CA TYR A 222 0.73 10.71 7.98
C TYR A 222 1.45 9.41 7.60
N TYR A 223 1.05 8.28 8.18
CA TYR A 223 1.65 6.98 7.89
C TYR A 223 1.46 6.57 6.42
N ASP A 224 0.27 6.76 5.85
CA ASP A 224 0.03 6.42 4.45
C ASP A 224 0.84 7.29 3.49
N TYR A 225 0.99 8.59 3.78
CA TYR A 225 1.85 9.48 2.99
C TYR A 225 3.29 8.96 2.90
N PHE A 226 3.89 8.59 4.03
CA PHE A 226 5.25 8.04 4.04
C PHE A 226 5.34 6.63 3.45
N ARG A 227 4.33 5.78 3.69
CA ARG A 227 4.24 4.45 3.09
C ARG A 227 4.21 4.55 1.56
N TRP A 228 3.30 5.35 1.00
CA TRP A 228 3.14 5.52 -0.44
C TRP A 228 4.41 6.07 -1.09
N MET A 229 5.02 7.10 -0.48
CA MET A 229 6.30 7.67 -0.94
C MET A 229 7.44 6.65 -0.87
N GLY A 230 7.55 5.94 0.25
CA GLY A 230 8.59 4.93 0.47
C GLY A 230 8.50 3.78 -0.53
N MET A 231 7.30 3.24 -0.74
CA MET A 231 7.05 2.18 -1.73
C MET A 231 7.34 2.66 -3.15
N THR A 232 6.92 3.88 -3.51
CA THR A 232 7.21 4.49 -4.80
C THR A 232 8.72 4.61 -5.03
N LEU A 233 9.48 5.06 -4.03
CA LEU A 233 10.93 5.18 -4.12
C LEU A 233 11.61 3.81 -4.29
N ILE A 234 11.18 2.81 -3.51
CA ILE A 234 11.73 1.45 -3.58
C ILE A 234 11.44 0.81 -4.94
N LEU A 235 10.21 0.91 -5.45
CA LEU A 235 9.84 0.42 -6.78
C LEU A 235 10.66 1.12 -7.88
N THR A 236 10.86 2.44 -7.76
CA THR A 236 11.67 3.21 -8.72
C THR A 236 13.13 2.74 -8.73
N PHE A 237 13.71 2.49 -7.54
CA PHE A 237 15.05 1.93 -7.42
C PHE A 237 15.17 0.56 -8.10
N GLN A 238 14.14 -0.29 -7.98
CA GLN A 238 14.09 -1.60 -8.63
C GLN A 238 13.95 -1.48 -10.16
N VAL A 239 13.18 -0.51 -10.67
CA VAL A 239 13.11 -0.19 -12.10
C VAL A 239 14.48 0.19 -12.64
N VAL A 240 15.17 1.12 -11.97
CA VAL A 240 16.52 1.55 -12.35
C VAL A 240 17.48 0.36 -12.37
N THR A 241 17.40 -0.53 -11.38
CA THR A 241 18.21 -1.76 -11.35
C THR A 241 17.93 -2.68 -12.54
N CYS A 242 16.67 -2.87 -12.93
CA CYS A 242 16.29 -3.64 -14.12
C CYS A 242 16.86 -3.03 -15.41
N LEU A 243 16.87 -1.70 -15.53
CA LEU A 243 17.48 -1.00 -16.67
C LEU A 243 19.00 -1.20 -16.70
N PHE A 244 19.69 -1.17 -15.55
CA PHE A 244 21.11 -1.49 -15.47
C PHE A 244 21.42 -2.93 -15.92
N ILE A 245 20.58 -3.91 -15.56
CA ILE A 245 20.74 -5.30 -16.01
C ILE A 245 20.57 -5.39 -17.53
N LEU A 246 19.56 -4.73 -18.11
CA LEU A 246 19.35 -4.68 -19.57
C LEU A 246 20.55 -4.08 -20.30
N LEU A 247 21.08 -2.97 -19.80
CA LEU A 247 22.27 -2.32 -20.35
C LEU A 247 23.51 -3.22 -20.20
N ALA A 248 23.67 -3.89 -19.06
CA ALA A 248 24.79 -4.81 -18.81
C ALA A 248 24.76 -6.02 -19.74
N ALA A 249 23.58 -6.62 -19.93
CA ALA A 249 23.37 -7.76 -20.81
C ALA A 249 23.51 -7.39 -22.30
N SER A 250 22.97 -6.24 -22.72
CA SER A 250 23.05 -5.77 -24.11
C SER A 250 24.48 -5.41 -24.52
N LYS A 251 25.22 -4.70 -23.66
CA LYS A 251 26.61 -4.30 -23.94
C LYS A 251 27.63 -5.41 -23.64
N ALA A 252 27.21 -6.52 -23.02
CA ALA A 252 28.10 -7.56 -22.52
C ALA A 252 29.30 -7.01 -21.71
N SER A 253 29.05 -5.95 -20.93
CA SER A 253 30.08 -5.25 -20.16
C SER A 253 30.25 -5.88 -18.78
N ARG A 254 31.49 -6.27 -18.43
CA ARG A 254 31.76 -6.89 -17.12
C ARG A 254 31.56 -5.91 -15.96
N TYR A 255 31.99 -4.67 -16.11
CA TYR A 255 31.86 -3.67 -15.05
C TYR A 255 30.39 -3.39 -14.73
N LEU A 256 29.56 -3.29 -15.77
CA LEU A 256 28.13 -3.06 -15.63
C LEU A 256 27.41 -4.28 -15.03
N LEU A 257 27.84 -5.51 -15.37
CA LEU A 257 27.33 -6.73 -14.74
C LEU A 257 27.67 -6.80 -13.24
N VAL A 258 28.88 -6.43 -12.84
CA VAL A 258 29.26 -6.38 -11.42
C VAL A 258 28.44 -5.33 -10.67
N LEU A 259 28.32 -4.11 -11.21
CA LEU A 259 27.49 -3.05 -10.61
C LEU A 259 26.03 -3.49 -10.47
N SER A 260 25.43 -4.02 -11.55
CA SER A 260 24.05 -4.52 -11.52
C SER A 260 23.85 -5.67 -10.53
N SER A 261 24.87 -6.51 -10.30
CA SER A 261 24.80 -7.60 -9.30
C SER A 261 24.76 -7.05 -7.87
N ILE A 262 25.50 -5.98 -7.57
CA ILE A 262 25.45 -5.31 -6.26
C ILE A 262 24.06 -4.72 -6.04
N LEU A 263 23.53 -4.02 -7.05
CA LEU A 263 22.16 -3.46 -7.00
C LEU A 263 21.09 -4.56 -6.84
N CYS A 264 21.27 -5.72 -7.48
CA CYS A 264 20.37 -6.87 -7.30
C CYS A 264 20.36 -7.38 -5.87
N ILE A 265 21.52 -7.46 -5.20
CA ILE A 265 21.58 -7.90 -3.80
C ILE A 265 20.81 -6.93 -2.91
N VAL A 266 20.97 -5.63 -3.10
CA VAL A 266 20.20 -4.61 -2.38
C VAL A 266 18.70 -4.76 -2.67
N CYS A 267 18.31 -4.94 -3.94
CA CYS A 267 16.90 -5.17 -4.30
C CYS A 267 16.33 -6.42 -3.63
N ILE A 268 17.06 -7.54 -3.62
CA ILE A 268 16.64 -8.79 -2.98
C ILE A 268 16.41 -8.57 -1.48
N LEU A 269 17.32 -7.88 -0.79
CA LEU A 269 17.14 -7.53 0.63
C LEU A 269 15.85 -6.71 0.84
N MET A 270 15.66 -5.65 0.05
CA MET A 270 14.47 -4.79 0.18
C MET A 270 13.17 -5.55 -0.11
N ILE A 271 13.13 -6.34 -1.20
CA ILE A 271 11.93 -7.09 -1.62
C ILE A 271 11.51 -8.09 -0.55
N TRP A 272 12.42 -8.92 -0.05
CA TRP A 272 12.04 -9.95 0.92
C TRP A 272 11.67 -9.37 2.29
N CYS A 273 12.28 -8.24 2.69
CA CYS A 273 11.82 -7.49 3.87
C CYS A 273 10.40 -6.94 3.67
N LEU A 274 10.12 -6.36 2.49
CA LEU A 274 8.77 -5.85 2.17
C LEU A 274 7.74 -6.97 2.12
N VAL A 275 8.02 -8.09 1.46
CA VAL A 275 7.14 -9.26 1.42
C VAL A 275 6.85 -9.79 2.84
N GLY A 276 7.83 -9.75 3.74
CA GLY A 276 7.62 -10.08 5.16
C GLY A 276 6.65 -9.12 5.85
N ALA A 277 6.83 -7.81 5.67
CA ALA A 277 5.94 -6.80 6.23
C ALA A 277 4.52 -6.85 5.62
N GLU A 278 4.42 -7.10 4.30
CA GLU A 278 3.14 -7.25 3.60
C GLU A 278 2.39 -8.48 4.08
N LEU A 279 3.06 -9.63 4.29
CA LEU A 279 2.41 -10.81 4.90
C LEU A 279 1.90 -10.54 6.31
N PHE A 280 2.66 -9.80 7.13
CA PHE A 280 2.20 -9.41 8.47
C PHE A 280 0.89 -8.62 8.38
N ILE A 281 0.84 -7.65 7.47
CA ILE A 281 -0.33 -6.78 7.26
C ILE A 281 -1.51 -7.59 6.69
N GLU A 282 -1.28 -8.45 5.70
CA GLU A 282 -2.34 -9.26 5.05
C GLU A 282 -3.03 -10.22 6.01
N VAL A 283 -2.27 -10.93 6.85
CA VAL A 283 -2.87 -11.82 7.85
C VAL A 283 -3.71 -11.00 8.83
N GLY A 284 -3.17 -9.90 9.35
CA GLY A 284 -3.92 -9.03 10.27
C GLY A 284 -5.13 -8.35 9.63
N LEU A 285 -5.05 -7.93 8.37
CA LEU A 285 -6.19 -7.39 7.63
C LEU A 285 -7.23 -8.46 7.35
N GLY A 286 -6.82 -9.70 7.03
CA GLY A 286 -7.72 -10.83 6.89
C GLY A 286 -8.53 -11.06 8.16
N ASP A 287 -7.86 -11.07 9.32
CA ASP A 287 -8.51 -11.24 10.63
C ASP A 287 -9.47 -10.09 10.95
N LEU A 288 -9.07 -8.84 10.71
CA LEU A 288 -9.95 -7.67 10.90
C LEU A 288 -11.17 -7.74 9.99
N CYS A 289 -11.00 -8.16 8.74
CA CYS A 289 -12.03 -8.07 7.71
C CYS A 289 -13.02 -9.24 7.73
N VAL A 290 -12.72 -10.34 8.44
CA VAL A 290 -13.70 -11.42 8.66
C VAL A 290 -14.77 -10.99 9.68
N ASP A 291 -14.37 -10.30 10.75
CA ASP A 291 -15.31 -9.77 11.75
C ASP A 291 -14.90 -8.37 12.26
N PRO A 292 -15.10 -7.33 11.42
CA PRO A 292 -14.67 -5.98 11.76
C PRO A 292 -15.51 -5.36 12.88
N SER A 293 -16.77 -5.78 13.02
CA SER A 293 -17.71 -5.22 13.99
C SER A 293 -17.29 -5.50 15.42
N GLN A 294 -16.79 -6.70 15.73
CA GLN A 294 -16.30 -7.04 17.07
C GLN A 294 -15.20 -6.09 17.56
N TYR A 295 -14.19 -5.86 16.71
CA TYR A 295 -13.07 -4.98 17.06
C TYR A 295 -13.53 -3.53 17.21
N ILE A 296 -14.32 -3.02 16.26
CA ILE A 296 -14.80 -1.63 16.27
C ILE A 296 -15.68 -1.38 17.49
N MET A 297 -16.61 -2.30 17.82
CA MET A 297 -17.45 -2.16 19.01
C MET A 297 -16.62 -2.12 20.29
N THR A 298 -15.71 -3.09 20.43
CA THR A 298 -14.88 -3.24 21.64
C THR A 298 -13.92 -2.07 21.84
N GLU A 299 -13.27 -1.58 20.79
CA GLU A 299 -12.32 -0.48 20.92
C GLU A 299 -13.01 0.88 21.09
N THR A 300 -14.14 1.08 20.43
CA THR A 300 -14.93 2.31 20.57
C THR A 300 -15.50 2.40 21.98
N SER A 301 -16.08 1.32 22.52
CA SER A 301 -16.63 1.31 23.88
C SER A 301 -15.57 1.47 24.98
N LYS A 302 -14.30 1.11 24.70
CA LYS A 302 -13.19 1.31 25.64
C LYS A 302 -12.67 2.75 25.66
N LYS A 303 -12.76 3.45 24.53
CA LYS A 303 -12.11 4.76 24.33
C LYS A 303 -13.08 5.93 24.30
N SER A 304 -14.36 5.69 24.04
CA SER A 304 -15.41 6.71 24.04
C SER A 304 -16.53 6.38 25.02
N GLU A 305 -17.31 7.40 25.37
CA GLU A 305 -18.48 7.31 26.25
C GLU A 305 -19.78 6.94 25.52
N ILE A 306 -19.70 6.62 24.21
CA ILE A 306 -20.85 6.22 23.42
C ILE A 306 -21.51 4.96 24.00
N SER A 307 -22.84 4.98 24.06
CA SER A 307 -23.61 3.84 24.55
C SER A 307 -23.56 2.66 23.57
N GLN A 308 -23.54 1.43 24.10
CA GLN A 308 -23.36 0.22 23.29
C GLN A 308 -24.53 -0.03 22.32
N ASP A 309 -25.76 0.30 22.72
CA ASP A 309 -26.97 0.21 21.90
C ASP A 309 -26.95 1.20 20.73
N VAL A 310 -26.43 2.43 20.95
CA VAL A 310 -26.24 3.43 19.90
C VAL A 310 -25.21 2.96 18.87
N LEU A 311 -24.10 2.38 19.33
CA LEU A 311 -23.07 1.86 18.44
C LEU A 311 -23.57 0.67 17.61
N GLU A 312 -24.35 -0.23 18.22
CA GLU A 312 -24.98 -1.35 17.52
C GLU A 312 -26.02 -0.86 16.48
N TYR A 313 -26.79 0.17 16.82
CA TYR A 313 -27.75 0.81 15.91
C TYR A 313 -27.08 1.31 14.62
N TYR A 314 -25.94 2.02 14.72
CA TYR A 314 -25.21 2.51 13.55
C TYR A 314 -24.49 1.40 12.75
N ILE A 315 -23.96 0.37 13.42
CA ILE A 315 -23.23 -0.72 12.75
C ILE A 315 -24.18 -1.65 12.00
N GLN A 316 -25.34 -2.00 12.58
CA GLN A 316 -26.27 -2.94 11.96
C GLN A 316 -27.28 -2.29 11.01
N CYS A 317 -27.79 -1.09 11.35
CA CYS A 317 -28.74 -0.28 10.57
C CYS A 317 -29.74 -1.10 9.74
N THR A 318 -30.55 -1.93 10.41
CA THR A 318 -31.59 -2.74 9.75
C THR A 318 -32.90 -1.98 9.65
N ASP A 319 -33.76 -2.33 8.71
CA ASP A 319 -35.11 -1.73 8.57
C ASP A 319 -35.97 -1.87 9.85
N SER A 320 -35.66 -2.86 10.69
CA SER A 320 -36.32 -3.13 11.98
C SER A 320 -35.63 -2.50 13.19
N SER A 321 -34.51 -1.79 12.99
CA SER A 321 -33.76 -1.18 14.08
C SER A 321 -34.56 -0.03 14.70
N LEU A 322 -34.69 -0.05 16.02
CA LEU A 322 -35.38 1.01 16.75
C LEU A 322 -34.41 2.16 16.98
N ASN A 323 -34.74 3.36 16.50
CA ASN A 323 -33.88 4.53 16.71
C ASN A 323 -33.81 4.87 18.22
N PRO A 324 -32.63 4.81 18.87
CA PRO A 324 -32.47 5.04 20.31
C PRO A 324 -32.77 6.49 20.73
N PHE A 325 -32.81 7.42 19.77
CA PHE A 325 -33.11 8.84 19.98
C PHE A 325 -34.59 9.19 19.73
N SER A 326 -35.39 8.23 19.22
CA SER A 326 -36.77 8.49 18.82
C SER A 326 -37.66 9.02 19.95
N LEU A 327 -37.51 8.49 21.17
CA LEU A 327 -38.27 8.95 22.34
C LEU A 327 -37.92 10.39 22.68
N ALA A 328 -36.62 10.69 22.85
CA ALA A 328 -36.11 12.02 23.17
C ALA A 328 -36.57 13.06 22.13
N ILE A 329 -36.48 12.73 20.83
CA ILE A 329 -36.92 13.61 19.73
C ILE A 329 -38.45 13.81 19.77
N THR A 330 -39.22 12.75 20.02
CA THR A 330 -40.68 12.85 20.06
C THR A 330 -41.15 13.70 21.23
N GLU A 331 -40.57 13.50 22.41
CA GLU A 331 -40.89 14.30 23.60
C GLU A 331 -40.48 15.76 23.41
N ALA A 332 -39.27 16.02 22.90
CA ALA A 332 -38.82 17.37 22.59
C ALA A 332 -39.77 18.09 21.61
N ASN A 333 -40.20 17.43 20.54
CA ASN A 333 -41.15 18.01 19.58
C ASN A 333 -42.51 18.32 20.22
N ASN A 334 -42.98 17.49 21.15
CA ASN A 334 -44.23 17.75 21.88
C ASN A 334 -44.10 19.01 22.77
N TYR A 335 -42.97 19.18 23.46
CA TYR A 335 -42.70 20.37 24.25
C TYR A 335 -42.55 21.62 23.37
N LEU A 336 -41.83 21.53 22.25
CA LEU A 336 -41.71 22.64 21.28
C LEU A 336 -43.07 23.05 20.70
N ALA A 337 -43.95 22.09 20.39
CA ALA A 337 -45.30 22.38 19.94
C ALA A 337 -46.13 23.10 21.02
N SER A 338 -45.96 22.72 22.30
CA SER A 338 -46.57 23.42 23.42
C SER A 338 -46.04 24.84 23.57
N ALA A 339 -44.72 25.04 23.43
CA ALA A 339 -44.08 26.35 23.47
C ALA A 339 -44.60 27.26 22.33
N HIS A 340 -44.69 26.75 21.10
CA HIS A 340 -45.23 27.49 19.95
C HIS A 340 -46.67 27.94 20.17
N LYS A 341 -47.49 27.07 20.78
CA LYS A 341 -48.88 27.39 21.13
C LYS A 341 -48.96 28.51 22.18
N SER A 342 -48.07 28.49 23.18
CA SER A 342 -47.99 29.54 24.20
C SER A 342 -47.57 30.87 23.59
N VAL A 343 -46.55 30.87 22.71
CA VAL A 343 -46.10 32.09 22.00
C VAL A 343 -47.21 32.66 21.11
N PHE A 344 -47.89 31.84 20.32
CA PHE A 344 -48.99 32.30 19.45
C PHE A 344 -50.15 32.93 20.26
N SER A 345 -50.47 32.33 21.41
CA SER A 345 -51.52 32.86 22.31
C SER A 345 -51.07 34.15 23.00
N LEU A 346 -49.80 34.23 23.40
CA LEU A 346 -49.18 35.44 23.96
C LEU A 346 -49.15 36.57 22.94
N GLU A 347 -48.81 36.31 21.68
CA GLU A 347 -48.74 37.32 20.61
C GLU A 347 -50.07 38.06 20.46
N GLY A 348 -51.20 37.33 20.44
CA GLY A 348 -52.53 37.92 20.35
C GLY A 348 -52.86 38.86 21.52
N MET A 349 -52.54 38.44 22.75
CA MET A 349 -52.81 39.25 23.94
C MET A 349 -51.84 40.42 24.09
N VAL A 350 -50.55 40.23 23.82
CA VAL A 350 -49.54 41.29 23.92
C VAL A 350 -49.83 42.40 22.91
N ARG A 351 -50.27 42.05 21.70
CA ARG A 351 -50.68 43.02 20.70
C ARG A 351 -51.86 43.89 21.15
N GLU A 352 -52.80 43.33 21.93
CA GLU A 352 -53.98 44.02 22.42
C GLU A 352 -53.70 44.85 23.69
N TYR A 353 -52.98 44.26 24.65
CA TYR A 353 -52.83 44.82 26.01
C TYR A 353 -51.46 45.49 26.28
N ALA A 354 -50.41 45.14 25.53
CA ALA A 354 -49.04 45.62 25.77
C ALA A 354 -48.20 45.70 24.47
N PRO A 355 -48.60 46.50 23.46
CA PRO A 355 -47.96 46.51 22.15
C PRO A 355 -46.48 46.92 22.18
N SER A 356 -46.02 47.63 23.21
CA SER A 356 -44.60 47.96 23.43
C SER A 356 -43.72 46.75 23.76
N SER A 357 -44.32 45.65 24.22
CA SER A 357 -43.62 44.42 24.60
C SER A 357 -43.58 43.37 23.48
N GLN A 358 -44.16 43.68 22.31
CA GLN A 358 -44.26 42.76 21.18
C GLN A 358 -42.89 42.25 20.72
N THR A 359 -41.84 43.08 20.80
CA THR A 359 -40.48 42.72 20.40
C THR A 359 -39.92 41.52 21.15
N TYR A 360 -40.28 41.34 22.42
CA TYR A 360 -39.82 40.21 23.22
C TYR A 360 -40.53 38.90 22.81
N VAL A 361 -41.84 38.98 22.51
CA VAL A 361 -42.60 37.83 22.00
C VAL A 361 -42.09 37.41 20.62
N ASP A 362 -41.81 38.38 19.75
CA ASP A 362 -41.25 38.13 18.42
C ASP A 362 -39.85 37.49 18.52
N ALA A 363 -39.00 37.97 19.43
CA ALA A 363 -37.67 37.40 19.67
C ALA A 363 -37.74 35.94 20.14
N VAL A 364 -38.64 35.62 21.08
CA VAL A 364 -38.91 34.24 21.51
C VAL A 364 -39.43 33.39 20.34
N GLY A 365 -40.34 33.93 19.52
CA GLY A 365 -40.88 33.24 18.37
C GLY A 365 -39.80 32.88 17.33
N VAL A 366 -38.86 33.79 17.07
CA VAL A 366 -37.70 33.53 16.20
C VAL A 366 -36.80 32.45 16.80
N ALA A 367 -36.41 32.56 18.07
CA ALA A 367 -35.57 31.56 18.74
C ALA A 367 -36.22 30.16 18.69
N LEU A 368 -37.52 30.07 18.92
CA LEU A 368 -38.23 28.79 18.88
C LEU A 368 -38.36 28.22 17.45
N ALA A 369 -38.43 29.09 16.43
CA ALA A 369 -38.37 28.67 15.03
C ALA A 369 -36.97 28.10 14.68
N ASP A 370 -35.90 28.77 15.11
CA ASP A 370 -34.52 28.31 14.93
C ASP A 370 -34.29 26.95 15.62
N VAL A 371 -34.75 26.79 16.86
CA VAL A 371 -34.72 25.51 17.59
C VAL A 371 -35.47 24.41 16.84
N SER A 372 -36.63 24.72 16.25
CA SER A 372 -37.41 23.76 15.48
C SER A 372 -36.66 23.31 14.23
N GLU A 373 -36.00 24.24 13.53
CA GLU A 373 -35.13 23.93 12.39
C GLU A 373 -33.94 23.06 12.82
N TYR A 374 -33.22 23.44 13.88
CA TYR A 374 -32.11 22.64 14.39
C TYR A 374 -32.54 21.23 14.79
N THR A 375 -33.70 21.09 15.44
CA THR A 375 -34.25 19.78 15.84
C THR A 375 -34.56 18.90 14.63
N GLN A 376 -35.10 19.46 13.55
CA GLN A 376 -35.31 18.72 12.30
C GLN A 376 -33.99 18.24 11.69
N HIS A 377 -32.96 19.10 11.69
CA HIS A 377 -31.64 18.72 11.22
C HIS A 377 -30.98 17.64 12.08
N VAL A 378 -31.07 17.74 13.41
CA VAL A 378 -30.55 16.72 14.33
C VAL A 378 -31.26 15.39 14.07
N THR A 379 -32.59 15.40 13.91
CA THR A 379 -33.38 14.20 13.60
C THR A 379 -32.88 13.49 12.34
N ALA A 380 -32.50 14.25 11.30
CA ALA A 380 -31.95 13.67 10.08
C ALA A 380 -30.49 13.18 10.24
N LEU A 381 -29.68 13.84 11.08
CA LEU A 381 -28.27 13.48 11.29
C LEU A 381 -28.10 12.24 12.17
N VAL A 382 -29.00 12.00 13.14
CA VAL A 382 -28.96 10.82 14.02
C VAL A 382 -29.62 9.58 13.41
N ASP A 383 -30.10 9.69 12.19
CA ASP A 383 -30.57 8.53 11.42
C ASP A 383 -29.40 7.60 11.10
N CYS A 384 -29.59 6.28 11.23
CA CYS A 384 -28.48 5.34 11.10
C CYS A 384 -27.87 5.33 9.69
N THR A 385 -28.66 5.66 8.66
CA THR A 385 -28.25 5.47 7.27
C THR A 385 -27.02 6.27 6.87
N GLY A 386 -26.86 7.48 7.42
CA GLY A 386 -25.70 8.35 7.14
C GLY A 386 -24.40 7.74 7.65
N ILE A 387 -24.31 7.53 8.97
CA ILE A 387 -23.13 6.96 9.61
C ILE A 387 -22.88 5.51 9.15
N HIS A 388 -23.94 4.72 8.95
CA HIS A 388 -23.81 3.35 8.45
C HIS A 388 -23.19 3.32 7.05
N LYS A 389 -23.60 4.22 6.15
CA LYS A 389 -23.01 4.32 4.82
C LYS A 389 -21.52 4.66 4.88
N ASP A 390 -21.13 5.59 5.75
CA ASP A 390 -19.72 5.92 5.95
C ASP A 390 -18.95 4.73 6.56
N TYR A 391 -19.55 4.02 7.52
CA TYR A 391 -19.00 2.79 8.09
C TYR A 391 -18.74 1.72 7.03
N ILE A 392 -19.72 1.41 6.17
CA ILE A 392 -19.57 0.42 5.09
C ILE A 392 -18.54 0.90 4.05
N THR A 393 -18.52 2.19 3.73
CA THR A 393 -17.52 2.76 2.80
C THR A 393 -16.10 2.65 3.38
N ALA A 394 -15.94 2.88 4.69
CA ALA A 394 -14.68 2.72 5.39
C ALA A 394 -14.20 1.25 5.36
N LEU A 395 -15.10 0.29 5.63
CA LEU A 395 -14.81 -1.13 5.54
C LEU A 395 -14.44 -1.54 4.12
N ASN A 396 -15.16 -1.06 3.11
CA ASN A 396 -14.82 -1.36 1.72
C ASN A 396 -13.45 -0.78 1.33
N GLY A 397 -13.09 0.40 1.85
CA GLY A 397 -11.75 0.97 1.70
C GLY A 397 -10.64 0.04 2.23
N ILE A 398 -10.81 -0.50 3.43
CA ILE A 398 -9.80 -1.38 4.05
C ILE A 398 -9.88 -2.82 3.49
N CYS A 399 -11.06 -3.43 3.57
CA CYS A 399 -11.27 -4.86 3.36
C CYS A 399 -11.46 -5.28 1.91
N TYR A 400 -11.57 -4.33 0.97
CA TYR A 400 -11.52 -4.63 -0.46
C TYR A 400 -10.32 -3.97 -1.12
N HIS A 401 -10.19 -2.65 -1.04
CA HIS A 401 -9.14 -1.93 -1.76
C HIS A 401 -7.75 -2.12 -1.12
N THR A 402 -7.62 -1.87 0.18
CA THR A 402 -6.32 -1.96 0.88
C THR A 402 -5.78 -3.39 0.82
N ILE A 403 -6.58 -4.39 1.18
CA ILE A 403 -6.17 -5.80 1.14
C ILE A 403 -5.84 -6.27 -0.28
N ALA A 404 -6.62 -5.88 -1.30
CA ALA A 404 -6.27 -6.26 -2.68
C ALA A 404 -4.98 -5.56 -3.16
N GLY A 405 -4.78 -4.29 -2.80
CA GLY A 405 -3.59 -3.53 -3.15
C GLY A 405 -2.31 -4.12 -2.54
N VAL A 406 -2.36 -4.48 -1.25
CA VAL A 406 -1.26 -5.17 -0.57
C VAL A 406 -1.08 -6.57 -1.16
N GLY A 407 -2.15 -7.25 -1.59
CA GLY A 407 -2.08 -8.57 -2.20
C GLY A 407 -1.36 -8.54 -3.56
N PHE A 408 -1.59 -7.50 -4.35
CA PHE A 408 -0.85 -7.27 -5.60
C PHE A 408 0.63 -6.99 -5.33
N LEU A 409 0.96 -6.19 -4.31
CA LEU A 409 2.34 -5.95 -3.88
C LEU A 409 3.01 -7.26 -3.45
N LEU A 410 2.34 -8.08 -2.64
CA LEU A 410 2.83 -9.34 -2.13
C LEU A 410 3.14 -10.33 -3.25
N VAL A 411 2.17 -10.59 -4.13
CA VAL A 411 2.33 -11.57 -5.22
C VAL A 411 3.40 -11.10 -6.20
N SER A 412 3.38 -9.82 -6.58
CA SER A 412 4.41 -9.26 -7.47
C SER A 412 5.79 -9.29 -6.82
N GLY A 413 5.90 -8.97 -5.53
CA GLY A 413 7.12 -9.00 -4.74
C GLY A 413 7.73 -10.40 -4.63
N ILE A 414 6.93 -11.44 -4.35
CA ILE A 414 7.41 -12.83 -4.29
C ILE A 414 7.98 -13.25 -5.64
N VAL A 415 7.23 -13.05 -6.73
CA VAL A 415 7.67 -13.44 -8.08
C VAL A 415 8.92 -12.64 -8.48
N LEU A 416 8.95 -11.35 -8.18
CA LEU A 416 10.08 -10.49 -8.48
C LEU A 416 11.33 -10.87 -7.69
N GLY A 417 11.20 -11.19 -6.39
CA GLY A 417 12.30 -11.64 -5.55
C GLY A 417 12.94 -12.94 -6.06
N LEU A 418 12.12 -13.89 -6.49
CA LEU A 418 12.59 -15.13 -7.13
C LEU A 418 13.31 -14.84 -8.47
N LEU A 419 12.72 -14.01 -9.33
CA LEU A 419 13.31 -13.66 -10.62
C LEU A 419 14.64 -12.89 -10.47
N ILE A 420 14.72 -11.91 -9.57
CA ILE A 420 15.96 -11.15 -9.34
C ILE A 420 17.05 -12.05 -8.76
N THR A 421 16.71 -13.04 -7.94
CA THR A 421 17.67 -14.06 -7.46
C THR A 421 18.23 -14.89 -8.63
N LEU A 422 17.38 -15.29 -9.58
CA LEU A 422 17.83 -15.97 -10.80
C LEU A 422 18.68 -15.06 -11.69
N VAL A 423 18.29 -13.79 -11.84
CA VAL A 423 19.05 -12.78 -12.58
C VAL A 423 20.43 -12.56 -11.96
N LEU A 424 20.56 -12.55 -10.64
CA LEU A 424 21.83 -12.46 -9.94
C LEU A 424 22.74 -13.65 -10.28
N CYS A 425 22.21 -14.87 -10.21
CA CYS A 425 22.94 -16.08 -10.58
C CYS A 425 23.34 -16.07 -12.06
N MET A 426 22.44 -15.67 -12.96
CA MET A 426 22.72 -15.65 -14.39
C MET A 426 23.70 -14.54 -14.78
N SER A 427 23.68 -13.40 -14.08
CA SER A 427 24.64 -12.32 -14.22
C SER A 427 26.06 -12.77 -13.85
N SER A 428 26.21 -13.53 -12.76
CA SER A 428 27.51 -14.10 -12.37
C SER A 428 28.02 -15.13 -13.38
N THR A 429 27.12 -15.97 -13.95
CA THR A 429 27.51 -16.90 -15.03
C THR A 429 27.94 -16.17 -16.30
N LEU A 430 27.23 -15.11 -16.70
CA LEU A 430 27.53 -14.33 -17.89
C LEU A 430 28.88 -13.61 -17.73
N ALA A 431 29.10 -12.96 -16.59
CA ALA A 431 30.36 -12.33 -16.25
C ALA A 431 31.53 -13.33 -16.28
N ALA A 432 31.35 -14.55 -15.75
CA ALA A 432 32.34 -15.61 -15.77
C ALA A 432 32.60 -16.19 -17.18
N ARG A 433 31.61 -16.18 -18.09
CA ARG A 433 31.78 -16.61 -19.50
C ARG A 433 32.48 -15.53 -20.34
N ILE A 434 32.07 -14.26 -20.22
CA ILE A 434 32.76 -13.12 -20.85
C ILE A 434 34.21 -13.06 -20.34
N ALA A 435 34.40 -13.25 -19.04
CA ALA A 435 35.51 -13.96 -18.37
C ALA A 435 36.59 -14.59 -19.27
N ARG A 436 36.22 -15.77 -19.75
CA ARG A 436 37.09 -16.73 -20.44
C ARG A 436 37.33 -16.33 -21.88
N ARG A 437 36.37 -15.67 -22.54
CA ARG A 437 36.51 -15.21 -23.93
C ARG A 437 37.70 -14.26 -24.14
N LYS A 438 38.04 -13.42 -23.16
CA LYS A 438 39.22 -12.52 -23.22
C LYS A 438 40.57 -13.18 -22.87
N ILE A 439 40.57 -14.39 -22.28
CA ILE A 439 41.82 -15.08 -21.84
C ILE A 439 42.40 -15.94 -22.98
N ASN A 440 41.62 -16.28 -24.00
CA ASN A 440 42.18 -16.85 -25.23
C ASN A 440 42.86 -15.73 -26.02
N TYR A 441 44.15 -15.51 -25.78
CA TYR A 441 45.00 -14.66 -26.62
C TYR A 441 45.13 -15.29 -28.01
N GLU A 442 45.04 -14.46 -29.05
CA GLU A 442 45.60 -14.78 -30.36
C GLU A 442 47.08 -15.08 -30.17
N VAL A 443 47.48 -16.30 -30.51
CA VAL A 443 48.90 -16.62 -30.71
C VAL A 443 49.26 -15.96 -32.03
N ASP A 444 50.09 -14.92 -32.00
CA ASP A 444 50.76 -14.44 -33.21
C ASP A 444 51.58 -15.62 -33.76
N GLN A 445 51.18 -16.16 -34.92
CA GLN A 445 51.88 -17.27 -35.56
C GLN A 445 53.27 -16.85 -36.10
N GLU A 446 53.64 -15.58 -35.93
CA GLU A 446 54.90 -14.98 -36.36
C GLU A 446 55.90 -14.78 -35.22
N ASP A 447 55.61 -15.24 -33.99
CA ASP A 447 56.59 -15.26 -32.90
C ASP A 447 57.70 -16.30 -33.18
N PRO A 448 58.96 -15.88 -33.44
CA PRO A 448 60.06 -16.79 -33.79
C PRO A 448 60.45 -17.75 -32.67
N PHE A 449 59.97 -17.52 -31.45
CA PHE A 449 60.27 -18.34 -30.28
C PHE A 449 59.21 -19.42 -29.99
N LEU A 450 58.14 -19.49 -30.78
CA LEU A 450 57.15 -20.56 -30.69
C LEU A 450 57.51 -21.74 -31.61
N PRO A 451 57.35 -23.00 -31.13
CA PRO A 451 57.55 -24.17 -31.98
C PRO A 451 56.52 -24.19 -33.12
N THR A 452 56.98 -24.45 -34.34
CA THR A 452 56.15 -24.46 -35.54
C THR A 452 55.01 -25.50 -35.45
N PRO A 453 53.84 -25.23 -36.07
CA PRO A 453 52.61 -26.00 -35.83
C PRO A 453 52.68 -27.45 -36.32
N ASN A 454 53.63 -27.79 -37.20
CA ASN A 454 53.76 -29.11 -37.78
C ASN A 454 54.72 -30.00 -36.98
N SER A 455 54.42 -30.23 -35.71
CA SER A 455 55.21 -31.16 -34.92
C SER A 455 54.39 -32.02 -33.96
N THR A 456 53.53 -32.86 -34.53
CA THR A 456 53.12 -34.12 -33.90
C THR A 456 54.31 -34.95 -33.42
N ALA A 457 55.52 -34.73 -33.98
CA ALA A 457 56.77 -35.36 -33.57
C ALA A 457 57.41 -34.81 -32.26
N THR A 458 57.04 -33.62 -31.77
CA THR A 458 57.75 -33.02 -30.62
C THR A 458 57.19 -33.47 -29.28
N LEU A 459 55.87 -33.65 -29.18
CA LEU A 459 55.23 -34.12 -27.93
C LEU A 459 55.57 -35.59 -27.64
N GLU A 460 55.71 -36.43 -28.68
CA GLU A 460 56.19 -37.81 -28.54
C GLU A 460 57.68 -37.88 -28.15
N ARG A 461 58.51 -36.95 -28.64
CA ARG A 461 59.93 -36.84 -28.24
C ARG A 461 60.13 -36.48 -26.78
N PHE A 462 59.30 -35.57 -26.24
CA PHE A 462 59.35 -35.24 -24.82
C PHE A 462 58.82 -36.38 -23.95
N ARG A 463 57.81 -37.13 -24.43
CA ARG A 463 57.28 -38.30 -23.71
C ARG A 463 58.25 -39.49 -23.67
N ARG A 464 59.10 -39.66 -24.68
CA ARG A 464 60.15 -40.70 -24.72
C ARG A 464 61.44 -40.34 -23.98
N ARG A 465 61.66 -39.09 -23.57
CA ARG A 465 62.89 -38.66 -22.87
C ARG A 465 62.90 -38.91 -21.35
N GLY A 466 61.81 -39.44 -20.80
CA GLY A 466 61.68 -39.78 -19.38
C GLY A 466 61.96 -41.25 -19.05
N GLN A 467 62.51 -42.04 -19.97
CA GLN A 467 62.78 -43.46 -19.75
C GLN A 467 64.24 -43.76 -20.08
N GLU A 468 64.98 -44.28 -19.09
CA GLU A 468 66.38 -44.68 -19.20
C GLU A 468 66.58 -45.71 -20.35
N PRO A 469 67.72 -45.67 -21.06
CA PRO A 469 68.01 -46.65 -22.09
C PRO A 469 68.49 -47.96 -21.45
N THR A 470 67.74 -49.04 -21.65
CA THR A 470 68.28 -50.40 -21.59
C THR A 470 68.81 -50.81 -22.95
N ASP A 471 70.02 -51.37 -22.93
CA ASP A 471 70.79 -51.85 -24.07
C ASP A 471 70.06 -52.82 -25.01
N SER A 472 70.50 -52.76 -26.28
CA SER A 472 70.59 -53.85 -27.27
C SER A 472 69.74 -53.73 -28.53
N ALA A 473 70.42 -54.09 -29.63
CA ALA A 473 69.93 -54.52 -30.95
C ALA A 473 69.95 -53.48 -32.10
N ARG A 474 71.19 -53.31 -32.60
CA ARG A 474 71.61 -53.16 -33.99
C ARG A 474 70.72 -53.90 -35.01
N VAL A 475 70.14 -53.20 -35.98
CA VAL A 475 69.94 -53.68 -37.38
C VAL A 475 69.97 -52.48 -38.34
N THR A 476 70.80 -52.59 -39.37
CA THR A 476 71.03 -51.64 -40.48
C THR A 476 70.37 -52.17 -41.79
N PRO A 477 70.40 -51.44 -42.93
CA PRO A 477 69.28 -50.81 -43.63
C PRO A 477 68.87 -51.55 -44.95
N PRO A 478 68.09 -50.90 -45.85
CA PRO A 478 68.65 -50.61 -47.18
C PRO A 478 68.30 -49.19 -47.67
N LEU A 479 69.29 -48.39 -48.10
CA LEU A 479 69.77 -48.18 -49.48
C LEU A 479 68.84 -47.30 -50.36
N ALA A 480 69.42 -46.17 -50.79
CA ALA A 480 68.86 -45.17 -51.69
C ALA A 480 68.67 -45.68 -53.13
N PRO A 481 68.11 -44.84 -54.03
CA PRO A 481 69.02 -44.17 -54.95
C PRO A 481 68.76 -42.67 -55.13
N ILE A 482 69.88 -41.94 -55.24
CA ILE A 482 70.01 -40.57 -55.75
C ILE A 482 70.59 -40.70 -57.17
N SER A 483 70.00 -40.04 -58.19
CA SER A 483 70.69 -39.60 -59.43
C SER A 483 69.83 -38.53 -60.18
N PRO A 484 70.36 -37.72 -61.13
CA PRO A 484 70.71 -36.31 -60.84
C PRO A 484 70.45 -35.26 -61.97
N THR A 485 70.72 -33.95 -61.68
CA THR A 485 71.24 -32.89 -62.61
C THR A 485 70.35 -32.41 -63.81
N ARG A 486 70.29 -31.16 -64.32
CA ARG A 486 71.04 -29.87 -64.26
C ARG A 486 70.23 -28.75 -65.03
N PRO A 487 70.75 -27.53 -65.41
CA PRO A 487 70.12 -26.23 -65.07
C PRO A 487 69.91 -25.24 -66.26
N HIS A 488 69.77 -23.93 -65.95
CA HIS A 488 69.75 -22.71 -66.83
C HIS A 488 68.40 -22.36 -67.49
N SER A 489 67.96 -21.10 -67.68
CA SER A 489 68.44 -19.75 -67.36
C SER A 489 67.39 -18.70 -67.78
N GLN A 490 67.41 -17.53 -67.11
CA GLN A 490 67.25 -16.17 -67.68
C GLN A 490 65.88 -15.55 -68.08
N HIS A 491 65.88 -14.23 -67.82
CA HIS A 491 65.14 -13.12 -68.41
C HIS A 491 63.73 -12.76 -67.90
N GLY A 492 63.63 -11.56 -67.31
CA GLY A 492 62.40 -10.89 -66.95
C GLY A 492 61.91 -9.89 -67.99
N PHE A 493 60.76 -9.27 -67.71
CA PHE A 493 60.31 -7.92 -68.09
C PHE A 493 58.84 -7.79 -67.63
N GLY A 494 58.41 -6.60 -67.19
CA GLY A 494 56.97 -6.34 -67.00
C GLY A 494 56.63 -5.30 -65.95
N ARG A 495 56.71 -4.03 -66.34
CA ARG A 495 56.47 -2.81 -65.56
C ARG A 495 54.97 -2.42 -65.60
N SER A 496 54.41 -2.13 -64.43
CA SER A 496 53.64 -0.92 -64.04
C SER A 496 52.28 -0.52 -64.68
N VAL A 497 51.60 0.35 -63.90
CA VAL A 497 50.52 1.36 -64.12
C VAL A 497 49.04 0.95 -63.80
N PRO A 498 48.18 1.87 -63.27
CA PRO A 498 47.69 1.86 -61.87
C PRO A 498 46.23 2.41 -61.63
N SER A 499 45.87 2.63 -60.35
CA SER A 499 44.92 3.66 -59.81
C SER A 499 43.39 3.42 -59.88
N PRO A 500 42.54 4.07 -59.03
CA PRO A 500 42.76 4.84 -57.78
C PRO A 500 41.78 4.46 -56.61
N PRO A 501 41.90 5.09 -55.41
CA PRO A 501 40.95 4.96 -54.31
C PRO A 501 39.95 6.14 -54.23
N ARG A 502 38.74 5.91 -53.70
CA ARG A 502 37.79 6.97 -53.30
C ARG A 502 37.61 7.00 -51.78
N TYR A 503 37.92 8.15 -51.20
CA TYR A 503 37.48 8.60 -49.88
C TYR A 503 36.12 9.28 -49.99
N HIS A 504 35.25 9.15 -48.98
CA HIS A 504 34.20 10.13 -48.71
C HIS A 504 34.07 10.44 -47.21
N ARG A 505 33.86 11.74 -46.96
CA ARG A 505 33.75 12.48 -45.71
C ARG A 505 32.27 12.87 -45.50
N TYR A 506 31.91 13.11 -44.23
CA TYR A 506 30.60 13.36 -43.61
C TYR A 506 29.69 14.52 -44.13
N GLU A 507 28.36 14.29 -43.99
CA GLU A 507 27.19 15.16 -43.62
C GLU A 507 26.68 16.33 -44.52
N PRO A 508 25.43 16.89 -44.36
CA PRO A 508 24.20 16.49 -43.61
C PRO A 508 22.83 16.64 -44.38
N ILE A 509 21.71 16.39 -43.66
CA ILE A 509 20.23 16.41 -43.91
C ILE A 509 19.66 17.65 -44.68
N PRO A 510 18.44 17.63 -45.31
CA PRO A 510 17.14 17.83 -44.61
C PRO A 510 15.91 17.04 -45.15
N TRP A 511 14.84 17.02 -44.36
CA TRP A 511 13.46 16.52 -44.62
C TRP A 511 12.72 17.33 -45.72
N PRO A 512 11.59 16.82 -46.26
CA PRO A 512 10.27 16.82 -45.60
C PRO A 512 9.72 15.45 -45.22
#